data_AF-A0A832IJF1-F1
#
_entry.id   AF-A0A832IJF1-F1
#
_cell.length_a   1.000
_cell.length_b   1.000
_cell.length_c   1.000
_cell.angle_alpha   90.00
_cell.angle_beta   90.00
_cell.angle_gamma   90.00
#
_symmetry.space_group_name_H-M   'P 1'
#
loop_
_entity.id
_entity.type
_entity.pdbx_description
1 polymer ?
#
loop_
_entity_poly.entity_id
_entity_poly.type
_entity_poly.pdbx_seq_one_letter_code
_entity_poly.pdbx_strand_id
1 'polypeptide(L)'
;MRNIIFISDLHIGDGNSKDDFSQDELFNNFINEWNNLENPELVIVGDGFEILESEIVRHTGLKPFWETVHSLDGKLITLIERAHPKVFEALSKFKGKIKYVIGNHDYYILKNKKLQESLKERIKNLEIVPYYYDEQTHILAVHGNQFDAINRFLEVNGEIIPPLGDFISRYMMVNFDDVLKEYLPDEVVSDYDNVRPTLDVFQWLEQISKVYETSVDLLKLWIDNFITMMREEEAKYWMKKNYPLLSKLSILFLNKIGGIKLGELLVRVVMKTRNLKKTDYLKKA
;
A
#
# COMPACT_ATOMS: atom_id res chain seq x y z
N MET A 1 16.53 4.06 -31.72
CA MET A 1 15.91 4.98 -30.73
C MET A 1 15.38 4.14 -29.58
N ARG A 2 15.45 4.58 -28.31
CA ARG A 2 14.87 3.82 -27.18
C ARG A 2 13.39 4.16 -27.04
N ASN A 3 12.55 3.15 -26.82
CA ASN A 3 11.12 3.33 -26.58
C ASN A 3 10.82 2.96 -25.12
N ILE A 4 10.74 3.98 -24.27
CA ILE A 4 10.58 3.82 -22.80
C ILE A 4 9.13 4.13 -22.44
N ILE A 5 8.50 3.23 -21.69
CA ILE A 5 7.19 3.47 -21.08
C ILE A 5 7.25 3.32 -19.56
N PHE A 6 6.52 4.19 -18.89
CA PHE A 6 6.39 4.23 -17.44
C PHE A 6 4.95 3.83 -17.07
N ILE A 7 4.81 2.86 -16.18
CA ILE A 7 3.54 2.43 -15.59
C ILE A 7 3.71 2.34 -14.06
N SER A 8 2.64 2.44 -13.29
CA SER A 8 2.67 2.51 -11.83
C SER A 8 1.35 2.00 -11.26
N ASP A 9 1.32 1.66 -9.97
CA ASP A 9 0.11 1.36 -9.20
C ASP A 9 -0.74 0.28 -9.88
N LEU A 10 -0.08 -0.83 -10.27
CA LEU A 10 -0.77 -1.95 -10.91
C LEU A 10 -1.44 -2.86 -9.88
N HIS A 11 -0.89 -2.95 -8.67
CA HIS A 11 -1.40 -3.76 -7.56
C HIS A 11 -1.76 -5.21 -7.94
N ILE A 12 -0.94 -5.85 -8.78
CA ILE A 12 -1.20 -7.23 -9.24
C ILE A 12 -1.07 -8.18 -8.04
N GLY A 13 -2.17 -8.74 -7.57
CA GLY A 13 -2.27 -9.50 -6.33
C GLY A 13 -2.29 -11.01 -6.48
N ASP A 14 -2.67 -11.70 -5.40
CA ASP A 14 -2.67 -13.17 -5.28
C ASP A 14 -4.06 -13.81 -5.49
N GLY A 15 -5.00 -13.06 -6.05
CA GLY A 15 -6.39 -13.45 -6.30
C GLY A 15 -7.28 -13.41 -5.06
N ASN A 16 -6.83 -12.82 -3.95
CA ASN A 16 -7.63 -12.65 -2.75
C ASN A 16 -8.62 -11.46 -2.89
N SER A 17 -9.37 -11.12 -1.83
CA SER A 17 -10.34 -10.01 -1.89
C SER A 17 -9.72 -8.61 -1.95
N LYS A 18 -8.39 -8.49 -1.82
CA LYS A 18 -7.61 -7.25 -1.93
C LYS A 18 -6.92 -7.10 -3.29
N ASP A 19 -7.03 -8.11 -4.14
CA ASP A 19 -6.53 -8.07 -5.50
C ASP A 19 -7.56 -7.36 -6.40
N ASP A 20 -7.33 -6.09 -6.66
CA ASP A 20 -8.19 -5.26 -7.51
C ASP A 20 -7.78 -5.31 -9.00
N PHE A 21 -6.64 -5.94 -9.30
CA PHE A 21 -6.16 -6.07 -10.66
C PHE A 21 -6.97 -7.10 -11.45
N SER A 22 -7.72 -6.62 -12.43
CA SER A 22 -8.59 -7.46 -13.28
C SER A 22 -8.30 -7.31 -14.79
N GLN A 23 -7.17 -6.68 -15.14
CA GLN A 23 -6.87 -6.22 -16.49
C GLN A 23 -5.81 -7.08 -17.20
N ASP A 24 -5.73 -8.37 -16.88
CA ASP A 24 -4.75 -9.33 -17.46
C ASP A 24 -4.61 -9.25 -18.98
N GLU A 25 -5.74 -9.26 -19.70
CA GLU A 25 -5.74 -9.23 -21.17
C GLU A 25 -5.26 -7.90 -21.72
N LEU A 26 -5.72 -6.80 -21.11
CA LEU A 26 -5.33 -5.46 -21.52
C LEU A 26 -3.83 -5.25 -21.29
N PHE A 27 -3.33 -5.67 -20.12
CA PHE A 27 -1.92 -5.60 -19.79
C PHE A 27 -1.07 -6.46 -20.74
N ASN A 28 -1.47 -7.70 -20.98
CA ASN A 28 -0.77 -8.58 -21.92
C ASN A 28 -0.71 -7.98 -23.33
N ASN A 29 -1.83 -7.46 -23.85
CA ASN A 29 -1.87 -6.83 -25.16
C ASN A 29 -0.98 -5.58 -25.21
N PHE A 30 -1.07 -4.72 -24.20
CA PHE A 30 -0.24 -3.53 -24.06
C PHE A 30 1.27 -3.86 -24.07
N ILE A 31 1.70 -4.86 -23.28
CA ILE A 31 3.09 -5.30 -23.24
C ILE A 31 3.51 -5.87 -24.58
N ASN A 32 2.66 -6.67 -25.24
CA ASN A 32 2.98 -7.26 -26.55
C ASN A 32 3.11 -6.19 -27.64
N GLU A 33 2.27 -5.17 -27.64
CA GLU A 33 2.39 -4.01 -28.54
C GLU A 33 3.70 -3.27 -28.32
N TRP A 34 4.04 -2.97 -27.06
CA TRP A 34 5.28 -2.28 -26.72
C TRP A 34 6.52 -3.11 -27.09
N ASN A 35 6.44 -4.44 -26.92
CA ASN A 35 7.52 -5.38 -27.23
C ASN A 35 7.83 -5.49 -28.74
N ASN A 36 6.96 -4.99 -29.62
CA ASN A 36 7.19 -4.93 -31.07
C ASN A 36 7.99 -3.69 -31.50
N LEU A 37 8.20 -2.73 -30.60
CA LEU A 37 9.03 -1.56 -30.88
C LEU A 37 10.52 -1.91 -30.87
N GLU A 38 11.32 -1.08 -31.53
CA GLU A 38 12.78 -1.21 -31.50
C GLU A 38 13.33 -0.75 -30.14
N ASN A 39 14.21 -1.54 -29.52
CA ASN A 39 14.81 -1.25 -28.19
C ASN A 39 13.77 -0.83 -27.13
N PRO A 40 12.78 -1.68 -26.81
CA PRO A 40 11.75 -1.34 -25.84
C PRO A 40 12.32 -1.39 -24.42
N GLU A 41 11.82 -0.50 -23.56
CA GLU A 41 12.14 -0.43 -22.14
C GLU A 41 10.85 -0.21 -21.36
N LEU A 42 10.66 -0.98 -20.31
CA LEU A 42 9.52 -0.90 -19.40
C LEU A 42 10.04 -0.45 -18.04
N VAL A 43 9.43 0.59 -17.48
CA VAL A 43 9.69 1.04 -16.12
C VAL A 43 8.40 0.95 -15.32
N ILE A 44 8.36 0.04 -14.35
CA ILE A 44 7.28 -0.06 -13.36
C ILE A 44 7.70 0.82 -12.18
N VAL A 45 6.91 1.85 -11.86
CA VAL A 45 7.28 2.92 -10.92
C VAL A 45 6.60 2.72 -9.56
N GLY A 46 6.82 1.58 -8.92
CA GLY A 46 6.21 1.25 -7.64
C GLY A 46 4.86 0.55 -7.75
N ASP A 47 4.49 -0.10 -6.64
CA ASP A 47 3.21 -0.78 -6.41
C ASP A 47 2.77 -1.64 -7.61
N GLY A 48 3.73 -2.39 -8.18
CA GLY A 48 3.52 -3.26 -9.32
C GLY A 48 2.87 -4.59 -8.93
N PHE A 49 3.40 -5.23 -7.89
CA PHE A 49 2.85 -6.44 -7.28
C PHE A 49 2.33 -6.13 -5.88
N GLU A 50 1.12 -6.59 -5.56
CA GLU A 50 0.52 -6.40 -4.23
C GLU A 50 1.10 -7.42 -3.24
N ILE A 51 2.17 -7.04 -2.54
CA ILE A 51 2.83 -7.91 -1.56
C ILE A 51 2.24 -7.68 -0.17
N LEU A 52 2.04 -6.41 0.20
CA LEU A 52 1.58 -5.98 1.51
C LEU A 52 0.21 -6.56 1.86
N GLU A 53 -0.73 -6.51 0.92
CA GLU A 53 -2.11 -6.94 1.14
C GLU A 53 -2.38 -8.39 0.69
N SER A 54 -1.31 -9.15 0.44
CA SER A 54 -1.40 -10.59 0.12
C SER A 54 -1.90 -11.42 1.30
N GLU A 55 -2.50 -12.57 0.98
CA GLU A 55 -3.04 -13.50 1.97
C GLU A 55 -1.91 -14.09 2.85
N ILE A 56 -0.69 -14.23 2.31
CA ILE A 56 0.48 -14.69 3.09
C ILE A 56 0.89 -13.65 4.13
N VAL A 57 0.89 -12.36 3.79
CA VAL A 57 1.19 -11.29 4.75
C VAL A 57 0.09 -11.20 5.80
N ARG A 58 -1.19 -11.30 5.40
CA ARG A 58 -2.32 -11.38 6.34
C ARG A 58 -2.14 -12.47 7.39
N HIS A 59 -1.78 -13.69 6.97
CA HIS A 59 -1.52 -14.82 7.87
C HIS A 59 -0.27 -14.63 8.76
N THR A 60 0.67 -13.78 8.36
CA THR A 60 1.81 -13.43 9.20
C THR A 60 1.39 -12.56 10.38
N GLY A 61 0.26 -11.86 10.26
CA GLY A 61 -0.36 -11.07 11.32
C GLY A 61 0.42 -9.81 11.66
N LEU A 62 0.36 -9.42 12.92
CA LEU A 62 0.97 -8.19 13.44
C LEU A 62 2.44 -8.35 13.87
N LYS A 63 3.22 -9.21 13.21
CA LYS A 63 4.65 -9.31 13.48
C LYS A 63 5.38 -8.01 13.11
N PRO A 64 6.50 -7.68 13.76
CA PRO A 64 7.30 -6.52 13.39
C PRO A 64 7.74 -6.57 11.93
N PHE A 65 7.79 -5.41 11.27
CA PHE A 65 8.14 -5.29 9.84
C PHE A 65 9.30 -6.19 9.38
N TRP A 66 10.45 -6.13 10.07
CA TRP A 66 11.65 -6.90 9.69
C TRP A 66 11.47 -8.41 9.86
N GLU A 67 10.69 -8.85 10.83
CA GLU A 67 10.34 -10.26 10.99
C GLU A 67 9.43 -10.72 9.85
N THR A 68 8.46 -9.89 9.47
CA THR A 68 7.60 -10.13 8.30
C THR A 68 8.45 -10.28 7.05
N VAL A 69 9.33 -9.31 6.74
CA VAL A 69 10.27 -9.37 5.60
C VAL A 69 11.00 -10.71 5.55
N HIS A 70 11.53 -11.20 6.66
CA HIS A 70 12.32 -12.44 6.70
C HIS A 70 11.48 -13.72 6.64
N SER A 71 10.20 -13.64 6.99
CA SER A 71 9.28 -14.78 6.96
C SER A 71 8.75 -15.10 5.56
N LEU A 72 8.71 -14.10 4.67
CA LEU A 72 8.20 -14.28 3.30
C LEU A 72 9.17 -15.08 2.43
N ASP A 73 8.61 -15.82 1.47
CA ASP A 73 9.34 -16.60 0.47
C ASP A 73 8.70 -16.52 -0.93
N GLY A 74 9.30 -17.17 -1.92
CA GLY A 74 8.83 -17.17 -3.30
C GLY A 74 7.46 -17.81 -3.54
N LYS A 75 6.82 -18.42 -2.53
CA LYS A 75 5.45 -18.91 -2.68
C LYS A 75 4.48 -17.76 -2.94
N LEU A 76 4.73 -16.58 -2.37
CA LEU A 76 3.91 -15.39 -2.60
C LEU A 76 3.87 -15.05 -4.09
N ILE A 77 5.04 -14.93 -4.73
CA ILE A 77 5.14 -14.67 -6.17
C ILE A 77 4.48 -15.79 -6.99
N THR A 78 4.54 -17.03 -6.51
CA THR A 78 3.88 -18.17 -7.15
C THR A 78 2.34 -18.08 -7.07
N LEU A 79 1.78 -17.51 -6.00
CA LEU A 79 0.34 -17.27 -5.91
C LEU A 79 -0.09 -16.15 -6.86
N ILE A 80 0.64 -15.04 -6.89
CA ILE A 80 0.40 -13.93 -7.83
C ILE A 80 0.45 -14.43 -9.29
N GLU A 81 1.46 -15.22 -9.65
CA GLU A 81 1.56 -15.80 -10.99
C GLU A 81 0.37 -16.71 -11.34
N ARG A 82 -0.15 -17.46 -10.36
CA ARG A 82 -1.32 -18.33 -10.59
C ARG A 82 -2.59 -17.53 -10.79
N ALA A 83 -2.74 -16.41 -10.10
CA ALA A 83 -3.86 -15.48 -10.27
C ALA A 83 -3.76 -14.77 -11.64
N HIS A 84 -2.56 -14.34 -12.04
CA HIS A 84 -2.31 -13.54 -13.24
C HIS A 84 -1.31 -14.17 -14.22
N PRO A 85 -1.58 -15.37 -14.77
CA PRO A 85 -0.62 -16.06 -15.62
C PRO A 85 -0.26 -15.26 -16.89
N LYS A 86 -1.19 -14.45 -17.41
CA LYS A 86 -0.98 -13.65 -18.63
C LYS A 86 -0.04 -12.48 -18.40
N VAL A 87 -0.08 -11.88 -17.21
CA VAL A 87 0.86 -10.82 -16.81
C VAL A 87 2.29 -11.38 -16.79
N PHE A 88 2.49 -12.51 -16.13
CA PHE A 88 3.82 -13.14 -16.05
C PHE A 88 4.29 -13.65 -17.41
N GLU A 89 3.40 -14.21 -18.23
CA GLU A 89 3.70 -14.59 -19.60
C GLU A 89 4.20 -13.39 -20.42
N ALA A 90 3.47 -12.26 -20.38
CA ALA A 90 3.83 -11.05 -21.11
C ALA A 90 5.19 -10.49 -20.67
N LEU A 91 5.40 -10.36 -19.35
CA LEU A 91 6.66 -9.85 -18.79
C LEU A 91 7.83 -10.78 -19.09
N SER A 92 7.65 -12.10 -19.02
CA SER A 92 8.71 -13.08 -19.33
C SER A 92 9.16 -13.06 -20.80
N LYS A 93 8.26 -12.69 -21.72
CA LYS A 93 8.51 -12.59 -23.17
C LYS A 93 8.97 -11.21 -23.62
N PHE A 94 8.98 -10.23 -22.72
CA PHE A 94 9.45 -8.89 -23.05
C PHE A 94 10.95 -8.93 -23.41
N LYS A 95 11.31 -8.46 -24.60
CA LYS A 95 12.68 -8.53 -25.15
C LYS A 95 13.59 -7.42 -24.62
N GLY A 96 12.97 -6.36 -24.10
CA GLY A 96 13.63 -5.15 -23.62
C GLY A 96 14.22 -5.29 -22.22
N LYS A 97 14.54 -4.15 -21.59
CA LYS A 97 14.86 -4.10 -20.15
C LYS A 97 13.60 -3.79 -19.36
N ILE A 98 13.43 -4.43 -18.20
CA ILE A 98 12.37 -4.07 -17.24
C ILE A 98 13.04 -3.52 -16.00
N LYS A 99 12.78 -2.25 -15.69
CA LYS A 99 13.16 -1.62 -14.43
C LYS A 99 11.95 -1.62 -13.51
N TYR A 100 12.13 -2.12 -12.30
CA TYR A 100 11.08 -2.16 -11.29
C TYR A 100 11.52 -1.30 -10.12
N VAL A 101 10.93 -0.12 -10.02
CA VAL A 101 11.07 0.78 -8.87
C VAL A 101 10.15 0.26 -7.77
N ILE A 102 10.64 0.20 -6.54
CA ILE A 102 9.87 -0.23 -5.36
C ILE A 102 8.97 0.91 -4.86
N GLY A 103 7.71 0.60 -4.60
CA GLY A 103 6.72 1.43 -3.89
C GLY A 103 6.48 0.95 -2.45
N ASN A 104 5.36 1.34 -1.84
CA ASN A 104 5.05 0.96 -0.45
C ASN A 104 4.34 -0.39 -0.30
N HIS A 105 3.61 -0.83 -1.32
CA HIS A 105 2.92 -2.13 -1.30
C HIS A 105 3.85 -3.30 -1.62
N ASP A 106 5.06 -3.02 -2.09
CA ASP A 106 6.04 -4.02 -2.50
C ASP A 106 7.41 -3.88 -1.80
N TYR A 107 7.50 -3.08 -0.73
CA TYR A 107 8.72 -2.85 0.05
C TYR A 107 9.43 -4.12 0.54
N TYR A 108 8.66 -5.16 0.82
CA TYR A 108 9.19 -6.46 1.23
C TYR A 108 10.17 -7.04 0.19
N ILE A 109 9.97 -6.76 -1.09
CA ILE A 109 10.86 -7.20 -2.19
C ILE A 109 12.26 -6.61 -2.00
N LEU A 110 12.38 -5.33 -1.64
CA LEU A 110 13.67 -4.63 -1.57
C LEU A 110 14.69 -5.31 -0.64
N LYS A 111 14.22 -5.90 0.46
CA LYS A 111 15.07 -6.52 1.49
C LYS A 111 14.91 -8.05 1.60
N ASN A 112 14.03 -8.66 0.81
CA ASN A 112 13.86 -10.12 0.76
C ASN A 112 14.47 -10.71 -0.53
N LYS A 113 15.63 -11.36 -0.40
CA LYS A 113 16.30 -12.03 -1.53
C LYS A 113 15.47 -13.13 -2.18
N LYS A 114 14.70 -13.90 -1.41
CA LYS A 114 13.87 -14.99 -1.94
C LYS A 114 12.78 -14.46 -2.86
N LEU A 115 12.15 -13.33 -2.50
CA LEU A 115 11.17 -12.66 -3.36
C LEU A 115 11.82 -12.13 -4.64
N GLN A 116 12.98 -11.47 -4.52
CA GLN A 116 13.72 -10.97 -5.68
C GLN A 116 14.15 -12.09 -6.64
N GLU A 117 14.68 -13.19 -6.10
CA GLU A 117 15.08 -14.36 -6.87
C GLU A 117 13.87 -14.98 -7.57
N SER A 118 12.77 -15.17 -6.84
CA SER A 118 11.53 -15.73 -7.39
C SER A 118 10.94 -14.92 -8.54
N LEU A 119 11.00 -13.58 -8.46
CA LEU A 119 10.61 -12.68 -9.55
C LEU A 119 11.59 -12.76 -10.74
N LYS A 120 12.90 -12.72 -10.49
CA LYS A 120 13.93 -12.77 -11.54
C LYS A 120 13.97 -14.12 -12.28
N GLU A 121 13.60 -15.21 -11.62
CA GLU A 121 13.44 -16.52 -12.25
C GLU A 121 12.33 -16.52 -13.31
N ARG A 122 11.24 -15.79 -13.05
CA ARG A 122 10.09 -15.64 -13.96
C ARG A 122 10.31 -14.56 -15.02
N ILE A 123 10.97 -13.48 -14.64
CA ILE A 123 11.19 -12.28 -15.46
C ILE A 123 12.70 -12.00 -15.53
N LYS A 124 13.38 -12.66 -16.46
CA LYS A 124 14.86 -12.71 -16.50
C LYS A 124 15.55 -11.36 -16.72
N ASN A 125 14.87 -10.44 -17.39
CA ASN A 125 15.32 -9.08 -17.72
C ASN A 125 14.87 -8.03 -16.71
N LEU A 126 14.36 -8.45 -15.55
CA LEU A 126 13.93 -7.59 -14.45
C LEU A 126 15.11 -7.11 -13.61
N GLU A 127 15.19 -5.80 -13.45
CA GLU A 127 16.09 -5.14 -12.52
C GLU A 127 15.29 -4.35 -11.48
N ILE A 128 15.39 -4.79 -10.23
CA ILE A 128 14.71 -4.16 -9.09
C ILE A 128 15.61 -3.06 -8.53
N VAL A 129 15.09 -1.84 -8.46
CA VAL A 129 15.83 -0.63 -8.12
C VAL A 129 15.03 0.24 -7.13
N PRO A 130 15.70 1.06 -6.29
CA PRO A 130 15.00 1.99 -5.40
C PRO A 130 14.47 3.24 -6.15
N TYR A 131 15.03 3.55 -7.31
CA TYR A 131 14.60 4.64 -8.20
C TYR A 131 15.08 4.35 -9.63
N TYR A 132 14.44 4.97 -10.61
CA TYR A 132 14.89 4.99 -11.99
C TYR A 132 15.51 6.35 -12.31
N TYR A 133 16.71 6.35 -12.87
CA TYR A 133 17.31 7.56 -13.42
C TYR A 133 17.96 7.25 -14.77
N ASP A 134 17.61 8.03 -15.79
CA ASP A 134 18.18 7.92 -17.12
C ASP A 134 19.01 9.16 -17.45
N GLU A 135 20.32 8.99 -17.59
CA GLU A 135 21.25 10.09 -17.84
C GLU A 135 21.05 10.79 -19.19
N GLN A 136 20.51 10.08 -20.21
CA GLN A 136 20.35 10.64 -21.55
C GLN A 136 19.12 11.54 -21.65
N THR A 137 18.01 11.13 -21.04
CA THR A 137 16.76 11.89 -21.01
C THR A 137 16.64 12.80 -19.79
N HIS A 138 17.52 12.63 -18.80
CA HIS A 138 17.46 13.27 -17.48
C HIS A 138 16.16 12.99 -16.72
N ILE A 139 15.49 11.86 -17.01
CA ILE A 139 14.27 11.46 -16.33
C ILE A 139 14.64 10.76 -15.02
N LEU A 140 14.13 11.28 -13.92
CA LEU A 140 14.10 10.63 -12.61
C LEU A 140 12.66 10.17 -12.32
N ALA A 141 12.47 8.88 -12.05
CA ALA A 141 11.20 8.34 -11.60
C ALA A 141 11.38 7.65 -10.24
N VAL A 142 10.51 8.02 -9.31
CA VAL A 142 10.41 7.50 -7.95
C VAL A 142 8.93 7.28 -7.64
N HIS A 143 8.61 6.30 -6.81
CA HIS A 143 7.25 6.15 -6.32
C HIS A 143 6.91 7.29 -5.32
N GLY A 144 5.69 7.81 -5.39
CA GLY A 144 5.28 9.03 -4.68
C GLY A 144 5.29 8.90 -3.15
N ASN A 145 5.27 7.68 -2.64
CA ASN A 145 5.20 7.37 -1.22
C ASN A 145 6.40 7.91 -0.40
N GLN A 146 7.54 8.19 -1.04
CA GLN A 146 8.69 8.82 -0.38
C GLN A 146 8.38 10.23 0.17
N PHE A 147 7.36 10.90 -0.39
CA PHE A 147 6.90 12.22 0.03
C PHE A 147 5.81 12.17 1.11
N ASP A 148 5.30 10.98 1.43
CA ASP A 148 4.34 10.77 2.51
C ASP A 148 5.06 10.33 3.78
N ALA A 149 4.90 11.11 4.85
CA ALA A 149 5.53 10.84 6.13
C ALA A 149 5.12 9.49 6.74
N ILE A 150 3.92 8.98 6.44
CA ILE A 150 3.39 7.73 6.98
C ILE A 150 3.90 6.52 6.17
N ASN A 151 4.11 6.68 4.87
CA ASN A 151 4.41 5.60 3.91
C ASN A 151 5.88 5.53 3.47
N ARG A 152 6.76 6.37 4.03
CA ARG A 152 8.21 6.34 3.77
C ARG A 152 9.00 5.72 4.93
N PHE A 153 10.15 5.16 4.59
CA PHE A 153 11.19 4.85 5.58
C PHE A 153 11.83 6.14 6.10
N LEU A 154 12.27 6.10 7.36
CA LEU A 154 12.98 7.20 7.99
C LEU A 154 14.23 6.69 8.70
N GLU A 155 15.33 7.42 8.60
CA GLU A 155 16.53 7.12 9.38
C GLU A 155 16.58 8.04 10.61
N VAL A 156 16.65 7.44 11.80
CA VAL A 156 16.75 8.16 13.07
C VAL A 156 17.93 7.60 13.86
N ASN A 157 18.98 8.40 14.04
CA ASN A 157 20.21 7.99 14.74
C ASN A 157 20.85 6.70 14.18
N GLY A 158 20.86 6.54 12.84
CA GLY A 158 21.41 5.35 12.17
C GLY A 158 20.49 4.13 12.12
N GLU A 159 19.29 4.22 12.71
CA GLU A 159 18.28 3.16 12.65
C GLU A 159 17.25 3.46 11.56
N ILE A 160 16.98 2.48 10.69
CA ILE A 160 15.94 2.56 9.67
C ILE A 160 14.59 2.18 10.29
N ILE A 161 13.71 3.16 10.38
CA ILE A 161 12.35 3.06 10.91
C ILE A 161 11.41 2.71 9.74
N PRO A 162 10.69 1.57 9.82
CA PRO A 162 9.68 1.20 8.83
C PRO A 162 8.52 2.21 8.75
N PRO A 163 7.82 2.28 7.61
CA PRO A 163 6.63 3.12 7.46
C PRO A 163 5.51 2.65 8.40
N LEU A 164 4.77 3.60 8.98
CA LEU A 164 3.59 3.25 9.80
C LEU A 164 2.44 2.74 8.92
N GLY A 165 2.36 3.20 7.67
CA GLY A 165 1.31 2.78 6.74
C GLY A 165 1.25 1.27 6.51
N ASP A 166 2.41 0.60 6.45
CA ASP A 166 2.50 -0.87 6.42
C ASP A 166 1.76 -1.51 7.60
N PHE A 167 2.06 -1.04 8.82
CA PHE A 167 1.43 -1.56 10.02
C PHE A 167 -0.07 -1.26 10.06
N ILE A 168 -0.48 -0.08 9.59
CA ILE A 168 -1.90 0.28 9.47
C ILE A 168 -2.63 -0.70 8.54
N SER A 169 -2.12 -0.92 7.31
CA SER A 169 -2.73 -1.85 6.36
C SER A 169 -2.84 -3.25 6.96
N ARG A 170 -1.75 -3.81 7.52
CA ARG A 170 -1.79 -5.13 8.16
C ARG A 170 -2.75 -5.20 9.34
N TYR A 171 -2.86 -4.16 10.15
CA TYR A 171 -3.79 -4.12 11.26
C TYR A 171 -5.23 -4.15 10.80
N MET A 172 -5.59 -3.34 9.80
CA MET A 172 -6.94 -3.30 9.25
C MET A 172 -7.30 -4.65 8.60
N MET A 173 -6.36 -5.25 7.86
CA MET A 173 -6.53 -6.58 7.27
C MET A 173 -6.84 -7.68 8.26
N VAL A 174 -6.25 -7.62 9.45
CA VAL A 174 -6.39 -8.66 10.47
C VAL A 174 -7.60 -8.41 11.39
N ASN A 175 -7.94 -7.15 11.65
CA ASN A 175 -8.87 -6.80 12.74
C ASN A 175 -10.16 -6.10 12.29
N PHE A 176 -10.21 -5.60 11.05
CA PHE A 176 -11.31 -4.73 10.61
C PHE A 176 -12.05 -5.24 9.38
N ASP A 177 -11.33 -5.78 8.40
CA ASP A 177 -11.95 -6.18 7.12
C ASP A 177 -13.02 -7.26 7.28
N ASP A 178 -12.72 -8.30 8.06
CA ASP A 178 -13.68 -9.37 8.32
C ASP A 178 -14.91 -8.85 9.07
N VAL A 179 -14.73 -7.80 9.90
CA VAL A 179 -15.85 -7.14 10.59
C VAL A 179 -16.70 -6.37 9.59
N LEU A 180 -16.10 -5.67 8.62
CA LEU A 180 -16.86 -4.97 7.59
C LEU A 180 -17.68 -5.94 6.72
N LYS A 181 -17.13 -7.11 6.38
CA LYS A 181 -17.81 -8.15 5.59
C LYS A 181 -19.08 -8.70 6.26
N GLU A 182 -19.23 -8.56 7.58
CA GLU A 182 -20.47 -8.91 8.28
C GLU A 182 -21.64 -7.95 7.96
N TYR A 183 -21.33 -6.71 7.57
CA TYR A 183 -22.32 -5.64 7.42
C TYR A 183 -22.41 -5.07 6.00
N LEU A 184 -21.40 -5.29 5.16
CA LEU A 184 -21.27 -4.71 3.83
C LEU A 184 -21.00 -5.79 2.78
N PRO A 185 -21.47 -5.60 1.53
CA PRO A 185 -21.09 -6.45 0.41
C PRO A 185 -19.58 -6.42 0.17
N ASP A 186 -19.01 -7.53 -0.32
CA ASP A 186 -17.57 -7.66 -0.61
C ASP A 186 -17.04 -6.55 -1.53
N GLU A 187 -17.82 -6.15 -2.54
CA GLU A 187 -17.48 -5.05 -3.46
C GLU A 187 -17.26 -3.73 -2.72
N VAL A 188 -18.08 -3.45 -1.70
CA VAL A 188 -17.97 -2.23 -0.90
C VAL A 188 -16.78 -2.33 0.06
N VAL A 189 -16.51 -3.51 0.61
CA VAL A 189 -15.33 -3.71 1.47
C VAL A 189 -14.04 -3.55 0.66
N SER A 190 -14.01 -4.00 -0.60
CA SER A 190 -12.89 -3.80 -1.52
C SER A 190 -12.69 -2.31 -1.86
N ASP A 191 -13.77 -1.55 -2.08
CA ASP A 191 -13.69 -0.10 -2.30
C ASP A 191 -13.08 0.67 -1.10
N TYR A 192 -13.35 0.20 0.12
CA TYR A 192 -12.80 0.80 1.35
C TYR A 192 -11.26 0.83 1.33
N ASP A 193 -10.64 -0.24 0.83
CA ASP A 193 -9.19 -0.36 0.75
C ASP A 193 -8.57 0.65 -0.19
N ASN A 194 -9.34 1.17 -1.14
CA ASN A 194 -8.89 2.17 -2.08
C ASN A 194 -9.13 3.60 -1.60
N VAL A 195 -9.72 3.79 -0.41
CA VAL A 195 -9.90 5.13 0.15
C VAL A 195 -8.56 5.65 0.67
N ARG A 196 -8.01 6.61 -0.06
CA ARG A 196 -6.74 7.28 0.26
C ARG A 196 -6.91 8.81 0.28
N PRO A 197 -6.23 9.52 1.20
CA PRO A 197 -5.49 9.01 2.35
C PRO A 197 -6.41 8.24 3.32
N THR A 198 -5.86 7.33 4.12
CA THR A 198 -6.62 6.49 5.07
C THR A 198 -7.49 7.32 6.03
N LEU A 199 -7.12 8.57 6.30
CA LEU A 199 -7.94 9.52 7.07
C LEU A 199 -9.20 10.02 6.35
N ASP A 200 -9.44 9.65 5.10
CA ASP A 200 -10.67 9.97 4.38
C ASP A 200 -11.67 8.81 4.40
N VAL A 201 -11.26 7.64 4.94
CA VAL A 201 -12.14 6.50 5.22
C VAL A 201 -13.36 6.92 6.04
N PHE A 202 -13.21 7.83 7.01
CA PHE A 202 -14.35 8.27 7.83
C PHE A 202 -15.47 8.87 6.98
N GLN A 203 -15.13 9.66 5.96
CA GLN A 203 -16.12 10.27 5.08
C GLN A 203 -16.80 9.21 4.22
N TRP A 204 -16.00 8.24 3.73
CA TRP A 204 -16.52 7.12 2.98
C TRP A 204 -17.49 6.27 3.82
N LEU A 205 -17.10 5.87 5.04
CA LEU A 205 -17.96 5.10 5.95
C LEU A 205 -19.24 5.86 6.32
N GLU A 206 -19.18 7.19 6.46
CA GLU A 206 -20.37 8.01 6.71
C GLU A 206 -21.36 7.96 5.54
N GLN A 207 -20.86 7.96 4.29
CA GLN A 207 -21.72 7.83 3.11
C GLN A 207 -22.26 6.40 2.97
N ILE A 208 -21.40 5.39 3.14
CA ILE A 208 -21.79 3.98 3.05
C ILE A 208 -22.84 3.62 4.10
N SER A 209 -22.71 4.12 5.33
CA SER A 209 -23.70 3.90 6.39
C SER A 209 -25.09 4.45 6.02
N LYS A 210 -25.15 5.54 5.23
CA LYS A 210 -26.41 6.12 4.74
C LYS A 210 -27.00 5.32 3.59
N VAL A 211 -26.16 4.78 2.72
CA VAL A 211 -26.59 4.02 1.53
C VAL A 211 -27.10 2.64 1.90
N TYR A 212 -26.39 1.94 2.80
CA TYR A 212 -26.69 0.55 3.16
C TYR A 212 -27.56 0.41 4.42
N GLU A 213 -27.98 1.52 5.04
CA GLU A 213 -28.78 1.57 6.27
C GLU A 213 -28.27 0.58 7.34
N THR A 214 -26.95 0.54 7.53
CA THR A 214 -26.31 -0.47 8.36
C THR A 214 -26.78 -0.38 9.82
N SER A 215 -27.06 -1.52 10.45
CA SER A 215 -27.47 -1.58 11.85
C SER A 215 -26.36 -1.21 12.84
N VAL A 216 -25.14 -1.00 12.34
CA VAL A 216 -23.93 -0.67 13.09
C VAL A 216 -23.41 0.70 12.67
N ASP A 217 -22.89 1.44 13.64
CA ASP A 217 -22.14 2.68 13.42
C ASP A 217 -20.73 2.34 12.92
N LEU A 218 -20.58 2.19 11.60
CA LEU A 218 -19.32 1.85 10.94
C LEU A 218 -18.22 2.87 11.22
N LEU A 219 -18.58 4.15 11.34
CA LEU A 219 -17.65 5.22 11.66
C LEU A 219 -17.04 5.01 13.05
N LYS A 220 -17.88 4.74 14.04
CA LYS A 220 -17.42 4.45 15.39
C LYS A 220 -16.57 3.18 15.43
N LEU A 221 -16.98 2.13 14.73
CA LEU A 221 -16.23 0.87 14.66
C LEU A 221 -14.81 1.09 14.12
N TRP A 222 -14.67 1.89 13.06
CA TRP A 222 -13.36 2.25 12.52
C TRP A 222 -12.54 3.07 13.52
N ILE A 223 -13.14 4.09 14.16
CA ILE A 223 -12.45 4.92 15.17
C ILE A 223 -11.93 4.06 16.32
N ASP A 224 -12.76 3.16 16.84
CA ASP A 224 -12.40 2.28 17.94
C ASP A 224 -11.24 1.34 17.55
N ASN A 225 -11.26 0.79 16.33
CA ASN A 225 -10.15 -0.02 15.78
C ASN A 225 -8.87 0.80 15.60
N PHE A 226 -8.96 1.97 14.97
CA PHE A 226 -7.80 2.84 14.76
C PHE A 226 -7.17 3.27 16.09
N ILE A 227 -7.97 3.60 17.10
CA ILE A 227 -7.45 3.99 18.42
C ILE A 227 -6.81 2.78 19.13
N THR A 228 -7.37 1.58 18.94
CA THR A 228 -6.78 0.35 19.46
C THR A 228 -5.43 0.08 18.79
N MET A 229 -5.36 0.16 17.46
CA MET A 229 -4.12 0.06 16.69
C MET A 229 -3.06 1.06 17.16
N MET A 230 -3.42 2.33 17.39
CA MET A 230 -2.47 3.35 17.87
C MET A 230 -1.90 3.06 19.27
N ARG A 231 -2.48 2.11 20.01
CA ARG A 231 -1.98 1.62 21.30
C ARG A 231 -1.04 0.43 21.15
N GLU A 232 -0.89 -0.15 19.97
CA GLU A 232 0.07 -1.22 19.72
C GLU A 232 1.51 -0.70 19.82
N GLU A 233 2.43 -1.60 20.21
CA GLU A 233 3.83 -1.24 20.45
C GLU A 233 4.51 -0.73 19.18
N GLU A 234 4.18 -1.26 18.00
CA GLU A 234 4.73 -0.81 16.71
C GLU A 234 4.33 0.65 16.40
N ALA A 235 3.06 1.01 16.58
CA ALA A 235 2.58 2.39 16.39
C ALA A 235 3.18 3.36 17.43
N LYS A 236 3.25 2.97 18.70
CA LYS A 236 3.88 3.76 19.76
C LYS A 236 5.37 3.98 19.48
N TYR A 237 6.07 2.92 19.09
CA TYR A 237 7.49 2.96 18.74
C TYR A 237 7.72 3.93 17.59
N TRP A 238 6.92 3.82 16.51
CA TRP A 238 7.00 4.72 15.37
C TRP A 238 6.76 6.18 15.77
N MET A 239 5.72 6.47 16.56
CA MET A 239 5.44 7.84 17.03
C MET A 239 6.57 8.40 17.90
N LYS A 240 7.15 7.58 18.79
CA LYS A 240 8.25 8.00 19.67
C LYS A 240 9.49 8.39 18.88
N LYS A 241 9.78 7.66 17.79
CA LYS A 241 10.94 7.91 16.93
C LYS A 241 10.73 9.14 16.04
N ASN A 242 9.55 9.26 15.43
CA ASN A 242 9.27 10.29 14.43
C ASN A 242 8.82 11.62 15.04
N TYR A 243 8.15 11.59 16.19
CA TYR A 243 7.61 12.76 16.85
C TYR A 243 7.90 12.73 18.36
N PRO A 244 9.17 12.72 18.81
CA PRO A 244 9.53 12.50 20.21
C PRO A 244 8.88 13.50 21.17
N LEU A 245 8.72 14.76 20.77
CA LEU A 245 8.06 15.79 21.56
C LEU A 245 6.54 15.56 21.70
N LEU A 246 5.88 15.12 20.62
CA LEU A 246 4.43 14.85 20.59
C LEU A 246 4.08 13.45 21.11
N SER A 247 5.03 12.51 21.12
CA SER A 247 4.84 11.16 21.67
C SER A 247 4.49 11.20 23.17
N LYS A 248 4.87 12.26 23.90
CA LYS A 248 4.43 12.47 25.28
C LYS A 248 2.95 12.80 25.39
N LEU A 249 2.36 13.36 24.32
CA LEU A 249 0.91 13.58 24.19
C LEU A 249 0.19 12.31 23.72
N SER A 250 0.88 11.28 23.20
CA SER A 250 0.22 10.01 22.85
C SER A 250 -0.36 9.30 24.08
N ILE A 251 0.10 9.67 25.28
CA ILE A 251 -0.49 9.29 26.57
C ILE A 251 -1.99 9.65 26.63
N LEU A 252 -2.43 10.69 25.91
CA LEU A 252 -3.83 11.08 25.84
C LEU A 252 -4.70 10.02 25.17
N PHE A 253 -4.16 9.18 24.27
CA PHE A 253 -4.88 8.07 23.64
C PHE A 253 -4.89 6.79 24.50
N LEU A 254 -4.17 6.75 25.63
CA LEU A 254 -4.05 5.58 26.50
C LEU A 254 -5.26 5.37 27.43
N ASN A 255 -6.07 6.40 27.70
CA ASN A 255 -7.22 6.27 28.60
C ASN A 255 -8.45 5.69 27.87
N LYS A 256 -8.95 4.53 28.35
CA LYS A 256 -10.00 3.71 27.73
C LYS A 256 -11.23 4.46 27.23
N ILE A 257 -11.68 5.53 27.92
CA ILE A 257 -12.92 6.25 27.58
C ILE A 257 -12.64 7.71 27.17
N GLY A 258 -11.74 8.40 27.89
CA GLY A 258 -11.40 9.80 27.61
C GLY A 258 -10.51 9.99 26.38
N GLY A 259 -9.60 9.04 26.12
CA GLY A 259 -8.70 9.07 24.95
C GLY A 259 -9.41 8.76 23.64
N ILE A 260 -10.48 7.95 23.69
CA ILE A 260 -11.33 7.68 22.53
C ILE A 260 -12.07 8.96 22.11
N LYS A 261 -12.78 9.60 23.06
CA LYS A 261 -13.51 10.85 22.79
C LYS A 261 -12.59 12.01 22.36
N LEU A 262 -11.38 12.10 22.91
CA LEU A 262 -10.42 13.13 22.55
C LEU A 262 -9.75 12.86 21.19
N GLY A 263 -9.44 11.60 20.90
CA GLY A 263 -8.94 11.18 19.58
C GLY A 263 -9.97 11.41 18.48
N GLU A 264 -11.22 11.04 18.75
CA GLU A 264 -12.37 11.35 17.90
C GLU A 264 -12.53 12.88 17.71
N LEU A 265 -12.43 13.67 18.77
CA LEU A 265 -12.48 15.13 18.68
C LEU A 265 -11.32 15.69 17.85
N LEU A 266 -10.09 15.18 18.02
CA LEU A 266 -8.92 15.62 17.26
C LEU A 266 -9.07 15.27 15.77
N VAL A 267 -9.50 14.05 15.45
CA VAL A 267 -9.83 13.63 14.09
C VAL A 267 -10.91 14.53 13.51
N ARG A 268 -12.02 14.75 14.23
CA ARG A 268 -13.11 15.64 13.79
C ARG A 268 -12.64 17.10 13.60
N VAL A 269 -11.71 17.58 14.41
CA VAL A 269 -11.10 18.92 14.28
C VAL A 269 -10.16 19.00 13.07
N VAL A 270 -9.32 17.99 12.84
CA VAL A 270 -8.49 17.86 11.63
C VAL A 270 -9.38 17.79 10.38
N MET A 271 -10.49 17.05 10.42
CA MET A 271 -11.48 17.01 9.34
C MET A 271 -12.14 18.37 9.10
N LYS A 272 -12.57 19.06 10.16
CA LYS A 272 -13.19 20.40 10.05
C LYS A 272 -12.21 21.44 9.50
N THR A 273 -10.94 21.34 9.86
CA THR A 273 -9.88 22.21 9.33
C THR A 273 -9.47 21.87 7.90
N ARG A 274 -9.48 20.59 7.49
CA ARG A 274 -9.34 20.18 6.07
C ARG A 274 -10.52 20.66 5.22
N ASN A 275 -11.76 20.59 5.70
CA ASN A 275 -12.91 21.13 4.97
C ASN A 275 -12.86 22.66 4.79
N LEU A 276 -12.23 23.39 5.73
CA LEU A 276 -11.98 24.83 5.61
C LEU A 276 -10.80 25.15 4.68
N LYS A 277 -9.75 24.33 4.71
CA LYS A 277 -8.64 24.34 3.74
C LYS A 277 -8.92 23.33 2.63
N LYS A 278 -9.94 23.56 1.79
CA LYS A 278 -10.03 22.89 0.49
C LYS A 278 -8.75 23.18 -0.31
N THR A 279 -7.68 22.44 -0.04
CA THR A 279 -6.57 22.18 -0.97
C THR A 279 -7.06 21.12 -1.93
N ASP A 280 -8.19 21.42 -2.55
CA ASP A 280 -8.73 20.76 -3.71
C ASP A 280 -8.04 21.48 -4.88
N TYR A 281 -6.76 21.18 -5.08
CA TYR A 281 -5.97 21.80 -6.16
C TYR A 281 -6.57 21.46 -7.55
N LEU A 282 -7.52 20.52 -7.62
CA LEU A 282 -8.20 20.08 -8.82
C LEU A 282 -9.64 20.60 -8.98
N LYS A 283 -10.19 21.39 -8.02
CA LYS A 283 -11.47 22.12 -8.21
C LYS A 283 -11.32 23.60 -8.58
N LYS A 284 -10.11 24.01 -8.96
CA LYS A 284 -9.84 25.33 -9.57
C LYS A 284 -9.23 25.18 -10.98
N ALA A 285 -9.78 24.28 -11.78
CA ALA A 285 -9.66 24.29 -13.23
C ALA A 285 -11.06 24.53 -13.82
#